data_AF-A0AAE1EC58-F1
#
_entry.id   AF-A0AAE1EC58-F1
#
_cell.length_a   1.000
_cell.length_b   1.000
_cell.length_c   1.000
_cell.angle_alpha   90.00
_cell.angle_beta   90.00
_cell.angle_gamma   90.00
#
_symmetry.space_group_name_H-M   'P 1'
#
loop_
_entity.id
_entity.type
_entity.pdbx_description
1 polymer ?
#
loop_
_entity_poly.entity_id
_entity_poly.type
_entity_poly.pdbx_seq_one_letter_code
_entity_poly.pdbx_strand_id
1 'polypeptide(L)'
;MPYVIISIQVRLDVGPTFVGDEWSDPELMESLNASLIKQLGNNYAQYKTDLPPRQVLDRLETKGFKLVAMTGVGQTCIWTMHKEAGVCALLSSIAMPVCSWFRSLNFENVELGSL
;
A
#
# COMPACT_ATOMS: atom_id res chain seq x y z
N MET A 1 8.74 -1.10 -5.00
CA MET A 1 7.28 -0.88 -5.04
C MET A 1 6.84 -0.17 -3.75
N PRO A 2 6.68 1.18 -3.74
CA PRO A 2 6.35 1.92 -2.52
C PRO A 2 4.88 1.83 -2.12
N TYR A 3 3.98 1.64 -3.08
CA TYR A 3 2.55 1.48 -2.83
C TYR A 3 2.11 0.05 -3.14
N VAL A 4 1.20 -0.46 -2.31
CA VAL A 4 0.53 -1.75 -2.52
C VAL A 4 -0.96 -1.54 -2.34
N ILE A 5 -1.73 -2.09 -3.27
CA ILE A 5 -3.20 -2.08 -3.20
C ILE A 5 -3.63 -3.52 -3.02
N ILE A 6 -4.34 -3.77 -1.93
CA ILE A 6 -4.95 -5.07 -1.67
C ILE A 6 -6.46 -4.95 -1.75
N SER A 7 -7.12 -5.99 -2.24
CA SER A 7 -8.58 -6.00 -2.35
C SER A 7 -9.17 -7.37 -2.04
N ILE A 8 -10.38 -7.36 -1.51
CA ILE A 8 -11.16 -8.58 -1.28
C ILE A 8 -12.63 -8.33 -1.60
N GLN A 9 -13.32 -9.35 -2.07
CA GLN A 9 -14.77 -9.34 -2.17
C GLN A 9 -15.39 -9.85 -0.86
N VAL A 10 -16.47 -9.23 -0.37
CA VAL A 10 -17.19 -9.63 0.84
C VAL A 10 -17.44 -11.15 0.83
N ARG A 11 -17.15 -11.88 1.91
CA ARG A 11 -16.91 -11.38 3.28
C ARG A 11 -15.43 -11.16 3.63
N LEU A 12 -15.18 -10.33 4.65
CA LEU A 12 -13.84 -9.90 5.09
C LEU A 12 -13.11 -10.89 6.01
N ASP A 13 -13.84 -11.87 6.53
CA ASP A 13 -13.37 -12.85 7.50
C ASP A 13 -12.70 -14.07 6.85
N VAL A 14 -12.94 -14.30 5.56
CA VAL A 14 -12.40 -15.44 4.79
C VAL A 14 -11.78 -14.91 3.51
N GLY A 15 -10.66 -15.52 3.09
CA GLY A 15 -10.07 -15.24 1.79
C GLY A 15 -10.97 -15.65 0.61
N PRO A 16 -10.60 -15.29 -0.62
CA PRO A 16 -9.25 -14.92 -1.01
C PRO A 16 -9.02 -13.40 -1.13
N THR A 17 -7.82 -12.95 -0.75
CA THR A 17 -7.38 -11.57 -0.91
C THR A 17 -6.50 -11.44 -2.15
N PHE A 18 -6.79 -10.45 -2.99
CA PHE A 18 -5.92 -10.06 -4.10
C PHE A 18 -4.90 -9.03 -3.60
N VAL A 19 -3.62 -9.28 -3.87
CA VAL A 19 -2.51 -8.55 -3.22
C VAL A 19 -1.57 -7.86 -4.19
N GLY A 20 -1.75 -8.06 -5.49
CA GLY A 20 -0.90 -7.46 -6.51
C GLY A 20 -1.31 -7.81 -7.94
N ASP A 21 -0.66 -7.16 -8.88
CA ASP A 21 -0.73 -7.39 -10.33
C ASP A 21 0.50 -8.17 -10.83
N GLU A 22 0.59 -8.40 -12.14
CA GLU A 22 1.69 -9.15 -12.76
C GLU A 22 3.08 -8.51 -12.60
N TRP A 23 3.17 -7.22 -12.29
CA TRP A 23 4.43 -6.49 -12.10
C TRP A 23 4.79 -6.27 -10.63
N SER A 24 3.99 -6.81 -9.73
CA SER A 24 4.23 -6.72 -8.30
C SER A 24 5.48 -7.49 -7.90
N ASP A 25 6.17 -7.01 -6.86
CA ASP A 25 7.43 -7.55 -6.38
C ASP A 25 7.30 -9.05 -5.99
N PRO A 26 7.95 -9.99 -6.71
CA PRO A 26 7.79 -11.42 -6.47
C PRO A 26 8.18 -11.85 -5.05
N GLU A 27 9.22 -11.25 -4.46
CA GLU A 27 9.67 -11.58 -3.09
C GLU A 27 8.61 -11.18 -2.04
N LEU A 28 7.95 -10.04 -2.27
CA LEU A 28 6.85 -9.59 -1.43
C LEU A 28 5.66 -10.55 -1.57
N MET A 29 5.30 -10.93 -2.79
CA MET A 29 4.17 -11.84 -3.07
C MET A 29 4.40 -13.23 -2.48
N GLU A 30 5.62 -13.76 -2.55
CA GLU A 30 6.00 -15.01 -1.90
C GLU A 30 5.82 -14.93 -0.38
N SER A 31 6.22 -13.84 0.26
CA SER A 31 6.03 -13.65 1.71
C SER A 31 4.55 -13.59 2.16
N LEU A 32 3.66 -13.23 1.24
CA LEU A 32 2.20 -13.21 1.45
C LEU A 32 1.54 -14.55 1.12
N ASN A 33 2.32 -15.59 0.77
CA ASN A 33 1.83 -16.87 0.24
C ASN A 33 0.87 -16.66 -0.94
N ALA A 34 1.19 -15.72 -1.82
CA ALA A 34 0.35 -15.40 -2.96
C ALA A 34 0.77 -16.21 -4.20
N SER A 35 -0.22 -16.57 -5.02
CA SER A 35 -0.04 -17.26 -6.28
C SER A 35 -0.53 -16.38 -7.42
N LEU A 36 0.22 -16.34 -8.53
CA LEU A 36 -0.17 -15.61 -9.72
C LEU A 36 -1.26 -16.40 -10.45
N ILE A 37 -2.45 -15.80 -10.58
CA ILE A 37 -3.58 -16.39 -11.27
C ILE A 37 -3.99 -15.52 -12.46
N LYS A 38 -4.44 -16.17 -13.54
CA LYS A 38 -5.08 -15.51 -14.68
C LYS A 38 -6.49 -16.07 -14.81
N GLN A 39 -7.48 -15.28 -14.47
CA GLN A 39 -8.89 -15.66 -14.64
C GLN A 39 -9.23 -15.73 -16.13
N LEU A 40 -10.08 -16.69 -16.49
CA LEU A 40 -10.54 -16.84 -17.88
C LEU A 40 -11.27 -15.57 -18.32
N GLY A 41 -10.88 -15.02 -19.47
CA GLY A 41 -11.44 -13.78 -20.01
C GLY A 41 -10.68 -12.50 -19.62
N ASN A 42 -9.74 -12.57 -18.68
CA ASN A 42 -8.89 -11.43 -18.33
C ASN A 42 -7.60 -11.44 -19.17
N ASN A 43 -7.19 -10.25 -19.61
CA ASN A 43 -5.92 -10.05 -20.32
C ASN A 43 -4.72 -9.91 -19.37
N TYR A 44 -4.96 -9.77 -18.07
CA TYR A 44 -3.96 -9.55 -17.03
C TYR A 44 -3.92 -10.70 -16.02
N ALA A 45 -2.79 -10.89 -15.35
CA ALA A 45 -2.66 -11.78 -14.21
C ALA A 45 -2.64 -10.99 -12.88
N GLN A 46 -3.08 -11.64 -11.79
CA GLN A 46 -3.14 -11.04 -10.45
C GLN A 46 -2.65 -12.02 -9.40
N TYR A 47 -2.00 -11.51 -8.37
CA TYR A 47 -1.62 -12.29 -7.21
C TYR A 47 -2.79 -12.46 -6.25
N LYS A 48 -3.08 -13.71 -5.91
CA LYS A 48 -4.12 -14.12 -4.98
C LYS A 48 -3.52 -14.90 -3.82
N THR A 49 -3.93 -14.58 -2.59
CA THR A 49 -3.67 -15.37 -1.38
C THR A 49 -4.98 -15.83 -0.75
N ASP A 50 -4.98 -17.00 -0.12
CA ASP A 50 -6.16 -17.53 0.60
C ASP A 50 -6.31 -16.92 2.00
N LEU A 51 -5.35 -16.09 2.42
CA LEU A 51 -5.40 -15.37 3.69
C LEU A 51 -6.50 -14.30 3.69
N PRO A 52 -7.17 -14.07 4.82
CA PRO A 52 -8.07 -12.92 4.96
C PRO A 52 -7.28 -11.61 5.01
N PRO A 53 -7.90 -10.47 4.65
CA PRO A 53 -7.24 -9.17 4.53
C PRO A 53 -6.54 -8.75 5.82
N ARG A 54 -7.11 -9.09 6.99
CA ARG A 54 -6.50 -8.83 8.30
C ARG A 54 -5.08 -9.43 8.39
N GLN A 55 -4.91 -10.69 8.00
CA GLN A 55 -3.60 -11.35 8.05
C GLN A 55 -2.63 -10.81 7.00
N VAL A 56 -3.15 -10.40 5.83
CA VAL A 56 -2.34 -9.75 4.80
C VAL A 56 -1.81 -8.40 5.29
N LEU A 57 -2.66 -7.58 5.91
CA LEU A 57 -2.29 -6.30 6.50
C LEU A 57 -1.23 -6.47 7.59
N ASP A 58 -1.38 -7.44 8.50
CA ASP A 58 -0.39 -7.74 9.54
C ASP A 58 0.98 -8.05 8.91
N ARG A 59 1.02 -8.89 7.86
CA ARG A 59 2.27 -9.23 7.16
C ARG A 59 2.88 -8.03 6.45
N LEU A 60 2.07 -7.21 5.80
CA LEU A 60 2.54 -5.99 5.13
C LEU A 60 3.13 -5.00 6.16
N GLU A 61 2.54 -4.89 7.35
CA GLU A 61 3.07 -4.08 8.44
C GLU A 61 4.47 -4.56 8.87
N THR A 62 4.70 -5.87 9.00
CA THR A 62 6.04 -6.41 9.31
C THR A 62 7.08 -6.10 8.23
N LYS A 63 6.65 -5.84 6.99
CA LYS A 63 7.52 -5.44 5.87
C LYS A 63 7.72 -3.91 5.77
N GLY A 64 7.13 -3.15 6.70
CA GLY A 64 7.26 -1.70 6.82
C GLY A 64 6.24 -0.90 6.00
N PHE A 65 5.15 -1.54 5.55
CA PHE A 65 4.04 -0.82 4.93
C PHE A 65 3.09 -0.27 6.00
N LYS A 66 2.59 0.95 5.78
CA LYS A 66 1.57 1.58 6.61
C LYS A 66 0.28 1.74 5.82
N LEU A 67 -0.86 1.57 6.49
CA LEU A 67 -2.16 1.82 5.89
C LEU A 67 -2.34 3.33 5.62
N VAL A 68 -2.70 3.67 4.38
CA VAL A 68 -2.97 5.07 3.98
C VAL A 68 -4.47 5.31 3.91
N ALA A 69 -5.20 4.41 3.25
CA ALA A 69 -6.62 4.56 3.02
C ALA A 69 -7.31 3.20 2.87
N MET A 70 -8.61 3.18 3.18
CA MET A 70 -9.51 2.06 2.93
C MET A 70 -10.76 2.59 2.23
N THR A 71 -11.24 1.87 1.22
CA THR A 71 -12.49 2.19 0.52
C THR A 71 -13.29 0.93 0.19
N GLY A 72 -14.60 1.09 0.04
CA GLY A 72 -15.52 0.05 -0.42
C GLY A 72 -16.13 0.44 -1.76
N VAL A 73 -16.09 -0.46 -2.74
CA VAL A 73 -16.66 -0.29 -4.07
C VAL A 73 -17.55 -1.51 -4.37
N GLY A 74 -18.87 -1.33 -4.29
CA GLY A 74 -19.82 -2.43 -4.45
C GLY A 74 -19.65 -3.49 -3.36
N GLN A 75 -19.27 -4.70 -3.75
CA GLN A 75 -18.95 -5.81 -2.82
C GLN A 75 -17.45 -5.95 -2.54
N THR A 76 -16.63 -5.03 -3.03
CA THR A 76 -15.16 -5.11 -2.91
C THR A 76 -14.67 -4.09 -1.89
N CYS A 77 -13.84 -4.53 -0.95
CA CYS A 77 -13.07 -3.67 -0.06
C CYS A 77 -11.63 -3.58 -0.56
N ILE A 78 -11.08 -2.37 -0.51
CA ILE A 78 -9.75 -2.04 -1.03
C ILE A 78 -8.98 -1.31 0.07
N TRP A 79 -7.71 -1.68 0.27
CA TRP A 79 -6.79 -0.97 1.15
C TRP A 79 -5.56 -0.56 0.36
N THR A 80 -5.18 0.71 0.53
CA THR A 80 -3.96 1.28 -0.02
C THR A 80 -2.93 1.36 1.09
N MET A 81 -1.80 0.70 0.90
CA MET A 81 -0.67 0.73 1.81
C MET A 81 0.53 1.42 1.16
N HIS A 82 1.36 2.07 1.98
CA HIS A 82 2.55 2.78 1.54
C HIS A 82 3.75 2.45 2.43
N LYS A 83 4.91 2.24 1.81
CA LYS A 83 6.20 2.08 2.45
C LYS A 83 7.06 3.29 2.09
N GLU A 84 7.45 4.06 3.11
CA GLU A 84 8.36 5.19 2.95
C GLU A 84 9.70 4.72 2.40
N ALA A 85 10.21 5.40 1.37
CA ALA A 85 11.55 5.17 0.87
C ALA A 85 12.59 5.58 1.93
N GLY A 86 13.66 4.79 2.05
CA GLY A 86 14.64 4.88 3.16
C GLY A 86 15.30 6.24 3.36
N VAL A 87 15.27 7.15 2.39
CA VAL A 87 15.81 8.52 2.55
C VAL A 87 14.96 9.34 3.53
N CYS A 88 13.64 9.16 3.57
CA CYS A 88 12.76 9.89 4.49
C CYS A 88 12.71 9.25 5.88
N ALA A 89 12.81 7.91 5.97
CA ALA A 89 12.80 7.17 7.23
C ALA A 89 14.06 7.42 8.09
N LEU A 90 15.22 7.62 7.46
CA LEU A 90 16.44 8.00 8.16
C LEU A 90 16.36 9.43 8.72
N LEU A 91 15.77 10.37 7.95
CA LEU A 91 15.60 11.75 8.40
C LEU A 91 14.57 11.87 9.52
N SER A 92 13.47 11.11 9.50
CA SER A 92 12.49 11.11 10.59
C SER A 92 13.02 10.49 11.89
N SER A 93 13.97 9.56 11.79
CA SER A 93 14.65 8.96 12.95
C SER A 93 15.72 9.89 13.56
N ILE A 94 16.31 10.79 12.76
CA ILE A 94 17.32 11.77 13.22
C ILE A 94 16.67 13.09 13.69
N ALA A 95 15.48 13.47 13.18
CA ALA A 95 14.84 14.76 13.42
C ALA A 95 13.83 14.82 14.58
N MET A 96 13.94 13.93 15.58
CA MET A 96 12.97 13.80 16.67
C MET A 96 12.93 14.91 17.75
N PRO A 97 13.58 16.09 17.59
CA PRO A 97 13.08 17.29 18.29
C PRO A 97 12.64 18.46 17.39
N VAL A 98 12.80 18.42 16.06
CA VAL A 98 12.65 19.65 15.23
C VAL A 98 11.38 19.66 14.35
N CYS A 99 10.70 18.52 14.18
CA CYS A 99 9.56 18.43 13.25
C CYS A 99 8.26 19.14 13.68
N SER A 100 8.19 19.73 14.87
CA SER A 100 7.09 20.67 15.21
C SER A 100 7.18 21.99 14.45
N TRP A 101 8.36 22.36 13.92
CA TRP A 101 8.57 23.66 13.27
C TRP A 101 8.44 23.61 11.74
N PHE A 102 8.78 22.49 11.11
CA PHE A 102 8.85 22.44 9.63
C PHE A 102 7.50 22.30 8.92
N ARG A 103 6.43 21.91 9.64
CA ARG A 103 5.08 21.84 9.06
C ARG A 103 4.43 23.22 8.88
N SER A 104 5.03 24.28 9.42
CA SER A 104 4.54 25.66 9.29
C SER A 104 5.17 26.45 8.13
N LEU A 105 6.13 25.88 7.39
CA LEU A 105 6.91 26.62 6.38
C LEU A 105 6.53 26.33 4.92
N ASN A 106 5.49 25.53 4.65
CA ASN A 106 5.06 25.21 3.27
C ASN A 106 3.67 25.75 2.91
N PHE A 107 3.26 26.89 3.47
CA PHE A 107 1.99 27.52 3.11
C PHE A 107 2.08 29.04 3.00
N GLU A 108 3.11 29.57 2.34
CA GLU A 108 3.05 30.94 1.80
C GLU A 108 4.15 31.15 0.75
N ASN A 109 3.75 31.68 -0.41
CA ASN A 109 4.55 32.17 -1.53
C ASN A 109 4.85 31.19 -2.69
N VAL A 110 3.83 31.00 -3.55
CA VAL A 110 4.04 30.97 -5.00
C VAL A 110 3.00 31.89 -5.65
N GLU A 111 3.22 33.19 -5.58
CA GLU A 111 2.76 34.14 -6.60
C GLU A 111 3.90 35.12 -6.84
N LEU A 112 4.65 34.90 -7.92
CA LEU A 112 5.40 35.94 -8.63
C LEU A 112 5.67 35.42 -10.03
N GLY A 113 4.71 35.66 -10.91
CA GLY A 113 4.84 35.48 -12.35
C GLY A 113 4.18 36.65 -13.06
N SER A 114 4.99 37.62 -13.50
CA SER A 114 4.91 38.26 -14.83
C SER A 114 5.78 39.52 -14.85
N LEU A 115 6.66 39.57 -15.85
CA LEU A 115 7.30 40.76 -16.41
C LEU A 115 6.27 41.82 -16.81
#